data_AF-A0A536Q9Y9-F1
#
_entry.id   AF-A0A536Q9Y9-F1
#
_cell.length_a   1.000
_cell.length_b   1.000
_cell.length_c   1.000
_cell.angle_alpha   90.00
_cell.angle_beta   90.00
_cell.angle_gamma   90.00
#
_symmetry.space_group_name_H-M   'P 1'
#
loop_
_entity.id
_entity.type
_entity.pdbx_description
1 polymer ?
#
loop_
_entity_poly.entity_id
_entity_poly.type
_entity_poly.pdbx_seq_one_letter_code
_entity_poly.pdbx_strand_id
1 'polypeptide(L)'
;MFTRSRFWYVQGVESKEERRKREARERTRRWLERHPEYKERARELNRLRLERNRDSIRAKEREQQRRRYAMDPEPTRARNREWYSRNKEQRHEYYLRRKAAESDDTRRARERQKSRRRYQKNPKKHGEYQKEWRKRNPEKAHAYLSRCLIQRSRAIGLQSFTTAEWFALVNLYEGRCAYCGVEGPLEMDHRVPLCRGGANTIDNILPACRHCNRRKHRKTEDEFRALLEQERAQGTDVRVGREGNAGTTSS
;
A
#
# COMPACT_ATOMS: atom_id res chain seq x y z
N MET A 1 -68.38 -57.21 -29.00
CA MET A 1 -68.42 -57.57 -27.56
C MET A 1 -67.38 -56.74 -26.83
N PHE A 2 -67.79 -55.63 -26.21
CA PHE A 2 -66.91 -54.81 -25.37
C PHE A 2 -67.14 -55.20 -23.89
N THR A 3 -66.16 -55.84 -23.27
CA THR A 3 -66.18 -56.17 -21.84
C THR A 3 -65.87 -54.91 -21.05
N ARG A 4 -66.92 -54.29 -20.49
CA ARG A 4 -66.81 -53.25 -19.46
C ARG A 4 -66.25 -53.89 -18.18
N SER A 5 -64.94 -53.78 -17.96
CA SER A 5 -64.33 -54.05 -16.65
C SER A 5 -64.74 -52.96 -15.67
N ARG A 6 -65.54 -53.34 -14.67
CA ARG A 6 -66.13 -52.47 -13.67
C ARG A 6 -65.10 -52.27 -12.56
N PHE A 7 -64.42 -51.13 -12.59
CA PHE A 7 -63.53 -50.66 -11.53
C PHE A 7 -64.37 -50.49 -10.24
N TRP A 8 -64.16 -51.36 -9.25
CA TRP A 8 -64.76 -51.22 -7.92
C TRP A 8 -63.89 -50.29 -7.07
N TYR A 9 -64.42 -49.11 -6.79
CA TYR A 9 -63.88 -48.14 -5.84
C TYR A 9 -64.02 -48.74 -4.42
N VAL A 10 -62.93 -49.25 -3.85
CA VAL A 10 -62.91 -49.63 -2.42
C VAL A 10 -62.84 -48.33 -1.63
N GLN A 11 -63.97 -47.88 -1.08
CA GLN A 11 -63.97 -46.82 -0.08
C GLN A 11 -63.17 -47.31 1.14
N GLY A 12 -62.01 -46.68 1.38
CA GLY A 12 -61.16 -46.99 2.52
C GLY A 12 -61.91 -46.74 3.84
N VAL A 13 -62.23 -47.81 4.54
CA VAL A 13 -62.84 -47.75 5.87
C VAL A 13 -61.75 -47.30 6.85
N GLU A 14 -61.91 -46.11 7.41
CA GLU A 14 -60.97 -45.54 8.38
C GLU A 14 -60.73 -46.51 9.55
N SER A 15 -59.45 -46.72 9.89
CA SER A 15 -59.09 -47.64 10.96
C SER A 15 -59.61 -47.14 12.33
N LYS A 16 -59.87 -48.06 13.25
CA LYS A 16 -60.30 -47.75 14.63
C LYS A 16 -59.31 -46.81 15.33
N GLU A 17 -58.03 -46.89 15.00
CA GLU A 17 -56.96 -46.04 15.54
C GLU A 17 -57.01 -44.62 14.96
N GLU A 18 -57.18 -44.46 13.65
CA GLU A 18 -57.34 -43.16 13.01
C GLU A 18 -58.58 -42.43 13.52
N ARG A 19 -59.70 -43.16 13.67
CA ARG A 19 -60.93 -42.61 14.26
C ARG A 19 -60.71 -42.11 15.69
N ARG A 20 -60.02 -42.89 16.54
CA ARG A 20 -59.63 -42.49 17.91
C ARG A 20 -58.73 -41.25 17.91
N LYS A 21 -57.75 -41.18 17.01
CA LYS A 21 -56.84 -40.01 16.88
C LYS A 21 -57.61 -38.77 16.42
N ARG A 22 -58.55 -38.91 15.48
CA ARG A 22 -59.40 -37.82 15.01
C ARG A 22 -60.31 -37.30 16.13
N GLU A 23 -61.02 -38.20 16.82
CA GLU A 23 -61.86 -37.84 17.97
C GLU A 23 -61.04 -37.15 19.07
N ALA A 24 -59.82 -37.62 19.35
CA ALA A 24 -58.93 -36.97 20.30
C ALA A 24 -58.53 -35.55 19.84
N ARG A 25 -58.16 -35.36 18.58
CA ARG A 25 -57.86 -34.04 18.00
C ARG A 25 -59.07 -33.10 18.05
N GLU A 26 -60.26 -33.63 17.78
CA GLU A 26 -61.50 -32.87 17.81
C GLU A 26 -61.89 -32.48 19.25
N ARG A 27 -61.72 -33.37 20.23
CA ARG A 27 -61.86 -33.05 21.65
C ARG A 27 -60.90 -31.94 22.07
N THR A 28 -59.63 -32.04 21.70
CA THR A 28 -58.63 -30.99 21.97
C THR A 28 -58.99 -29.68 21.28
N ARG A 29 -59.47 -29.72 20.04
CA ARG A 29 -59.92 -28.52 19.31
C ARG A 29 -61.10 -27.84 20.02
N ARG A 30 -62.16 -28.58 20.35
CA ARG A 30 -63.33 -28.07 21.09
C ARG A 30 -62.98 -27.58 22.49
N TRP A 31 -61.95 -28.14 23.12
CA TRP A 31 -61.44 -27.64 24.40
C TRP A 31 -60.71 -26.31 24.21
N LEU A 32 -59.82 -26.18 23.20
CA LEU A 32 -59.10 -24.94 22.89
C LEU A 32 -60.02 -23.81 22.41
N GLU A 33 -61.11 -24.12 21.71
CA GLU A 33 -62.13 -23.15 21.32
C GLU A 33 -62.86 -22.56 22.53
N ARG A 34 -63.07 -23.38 23.58
CA ARG A 34 -63.67 -22.94 24.85
C ARG A 34 -62.67 -22.27 25.81
N HIS A 35 -61.36 -22.40 25.53
CA HIS A 35 -60.28 -21.88 26.38
C HIS A 35 -59.24 -21.10 25.53
N PRO A 36 -59.65 -20.01 24.85
CA PRO A 36 -58.74 -19.21 24.01
C PRO A 36 -57.56 -18.63 24.81
N GLU A 37 -57.76 -18.34 26.10
CA GLU A 37 -56.75 -17.82 27.03
C GLU A 37 -55.57 -18.79 27.20
N TYR A 38 -55.80 -20.10 27.05
CA TYR A 38 -54.72 -21.09 27.08
C TYR A 38 -53.78 -20.91 25.88
N LYS A 39 -54.34 -20.66 24.69
CA LYS A 39 -53.56 -20.44 23.46
C LYS A 39 -52.75 -19.14 23.55
N GLU A 40 -53.33 -18.11 24.15
CA GLU A 40 -52.65 -16.83 24.38
C GLU A 40 -51.52 -16.98 25.41
N ARG A 41 -51.80 -17.60 26.55
CA ARG A 41 -50.79 -17.92 27.57
C ARG A 41 -49.65 -18.76 27.00
N ALA A 42 -49.94 -19.75 26.15
CA ALA A 42 -48.92 -20.55 25.48
C ALA A 42 -48.06 -19.72 24.51
N ARG A 43 -48.66 -18.79 23.76
CA ARG A 43 -47.93 -17.85 22.88
C ARG A 43 -47.03 -16.91 23.69
N GLU A 44 -47.53 -16.39 24.80
CA GLU A 44 -46.80 -15.50 25.69
C GLU A 44 -45.62 -16.23 26.35
N LEU A 45 -45.83 -17.42 26.91
CA LEU A 45 -44.76 -18.26 27.45
C LEU A 45 -43.71 -18.60 26.38
N ASN A 46 -44.12 -18.86 25.15
CA ASN A 46 -43.18 -19.07 24.05
C ASN A 46 -42.40 -17.80 23.71
N ARG A 47 -43.05 -16.63 23.71
CA ARG A 47 -42.39 -15.33 23.49
C ARG A 47 -41.34 -15.07 24.57
N LEU A 48 -41.69 -15.22 25.84
CA LEU A 48 -40.79 -15.06 26.98
C LEU A 48 -39.63 -16.08 26.92
N ARG A 49 -39.91 -17.32 26.52
CA ARG A 49 -38.87 -18.33 26.30
C ARG A 49 -37.91 -17.90 25.19
N LEU A 50 -38.40 -17.39 24.07
CA LEU A 50 -37.56 -16.94 22.95
C LEU A 50 -36.74 -15.70 23.34
N GLU A 51 -37.33 -14.77 24.09
CA GLU A 51 -36.65 -13.58 24.59
C GLU A 51 -35.53 -13.92 25.58
N ARG A 52 -35.83 -14.75 26.58
CA ARG A 52 -34.84 -15.26 27.54
C ARG A 52 -33.69 -15.99 26.86
N ASN A 53 -33.97 -16.70 25.76
CA ASN A 53 -32.97 -17.48 25.02
C ASN A 53 -32.43 -16.76 23.77
N ARG A 54 -32.76 -15.48 23.55
CA ARG A 54 -32.50 -14.78 22.29
C ARG A 54 -31.04 -14.85 21.87
N ASP A 55 -30.14 -14.64 22.81
CA ASP A 55 -28.71 -14.59 22.52
C ASP A 55 -28.13 -15.98 22.28
N SER A 56 -28.64 -17.01 22.96
CA SER A 56 -28.29 -18.42 22.73
C SER A 56 -28.77 -18.89 21.36
N ILE A 57 -30.00 -18.55 20.97
CA ILE A 57 -30.57 -18.85 19.65
C ILE A 57 -29.72 -18.18 18.56
N ARG A 58 -29.46 -16.88 18.70
CA ARG A 58 -28.60 -16.13 17.75
C ARG A 58 -27.19 -16.69 17.69
N ALA A 59 -26.62 -17.15 18.80
CA ALA A 59 -25.30 -17.77 18.83
C ALA A 59 -25.28 -19.10 18.05
N LYS A 60 -26.30 -19.95 18.24
CA LYS A 60 -26.48 -21.20 17.49
C LYS A 60 -26.66 -20.93 16.00
N GLU A 61 -27.46 -19.94 15.62
CA GLU A 61 -27.66 -19.53 14.23
C GLU A 61 -26.36 -19.04 13.58
N ARG A 62 -25.60 -18.19 14.28
CA ARG A 62 -24.28 -17.73 13.81
C ARG A 62 -23.31 -18.88 13.61
N GLU A 63 -23.31 -19.85 14.52
CA GLU A 63 -22.46 -21.04 14.43
C GLU A 63 -22.85 -21.92 13.23
N GLN A 64 -24.14 -22.19 13.05
CA GLN A 64 -24.64 -22.91 11.87
C GLN A 64 -24.31 -22.17 10.58
N GLN A 65 -24.41 -20.84 10.56
CA GLN A 65 -24.03 -20.03 9.42
C GLN A 65 -22.53 -20.13 9.12
N ARG A 66 -21.65 -20.06 10.15
CA ARG A 66 -20.21 -20.29 9.99
C ARG A 66 -19.91 -21.66 9.40
N ARG A 67 -20.55 -22.71 9.92
CA ARG A 67 -20.40 -24.08 9.40
C ARG A 67 -20.82 -24.19 7.94
N ARG A 68 -21.99 -23.63 7.58
CA ARG A 68 -22.43 -23.60 6.18
C ARG A 68 -21.45 -22.86 5.27
N TYR A 69 -20.94 -21.71 5.71
CA TYR A 69 -19.96 -20.93 4.95
C TYR A 69 -18.61 -21.66 4.81
N ALA A 70 -18.19 -22.41 5.82
CA ALA A 70 -16.96 -23.19 5.78
C ALA A 70 -17.07 -24.40 4.84
N MET A 71 -18.25 -25.05 4.79
CA MET A 71 -18.54 -26.17 3.88
C MET A 71 -18.62 -25.70 2.42
N ASP A 72 -19.45 -24.69 2.15
CA ASP A 72 -19.58 -24.10 0.83
C ASP A 72 -19.83 -22.57 0.94
N PRO A 73 -18.82 -21.74 0.68
CA PRO A 73 -18.96 -20.30 0.75
C PRO A 73 -19.73 -19.73 -0.46
N GLU A 74 -19.89 -20.49 -1.55
CA GLU A 74 -20.25 -19.93 -2.83
C GLU A 74 -21.71 -19.44 -2.93
N PRO A 75 -22.73 -20.13 -2.40
CA PRO A 75 -24.09 -19.62 -2.36
C PRO A 75 -24.18 -18.27 -1.62
N THR A 76 -23.41 -18.11 -0.54
CA THR A 76 -23.34 -16.85 0.20
C THR A 76 -22.65 -15.76 -0.63
N ARG A 77 -21.55 -16.09 -1.30
CA ARG A 77 -20.83 -15.15 -2.17
C ARG A 77 -21.67 -14.75 -3.40
N ALA A 78 -22.37 -15.68 -4.03
CA ALA A 78 -23.26 -15.43 -5.16
C ALA A 78 -24.37 -14.45 -4.79
N ARG A 79 -25.08 -14.72 -3.69
CA ARG A 79 -26.08 -13.78 -3.14
C ARG A 79 -25.47 -12.41 -2.82
N ASN A 80 -24.26 -12.38 -2.24
CA ASN A 80 -23.59 -11.11 -1.94
C ASN A 80 -23.21 -10.36 -3.23
N ARG A 81 -22.75 -11.05 -4.28
CA ARG A 81 -22.44 -10.44 -5.59
C ARG A 81 -23.69 -9.84 -6.22
N GLU A 82 -24.80 -10.55 -6.22
CA GLU A 82 -26.09 -10.07 -6.70
C GLU A 82 -26.61 -8.88 -5.89
N TRP A 83 -26.44 -8.92 -4.56
CA TRP A 83 -26.77 -7.78 -3.72
C TRP A 83 -25.87 -6.57 -4.04
N TYR A 84 -24.56 -6.77 -4.22
CA TYR A 84 -23.62 -5.71 -4.58
C TYR A 84 -23.91 -5.08 -5.95
N SER A 85 -24.33 -5.88 -6.94
CA SER A 85 -24.69 -5.36 -8.26
C SER A 85 -25.97 -4.53 -8.20
N ARG A 86 -27.02 -5.02 -7.52
CA ARG A 86 -28.29 -4.31 -7.35
C ARG A 86 -28.18 -3.04 -6.51
N ASN A 87 -27.27 -3.00 -5.53
CA ASN A 87 -27.15 -1.88 -4.58
C ASN A 87 -25.91 -1.00 -4.85
N LYS A 88 -25.41 -0.99 -6.09
CA LYS A 88 -24.19 -0.26 -6.46
C LYS A 88 -24.27 1.23 -6.10
N GLU A 89 -25.36 1.88 -6.47
CA GLU A 89 -25.57 3.33 -6.26
C GLU A 89 -25.77 3.67 -4.79
N GLN A 90 -26.68 2.96 -4.10
CA GLN A 90 -26.92 3.16 -2.67
C GLN A 90 -25.65 2.99 -1.83
N ARG A 91 -24.81 2.00 -2.19
CA ARG A 91 -23.50 1.82 -1.54
C ARG A 91 -22.53 2.95 -1.84
N HIS A 92 -22.54 3.46 -3.06
CA HIS A 92 -21.69 4.58 -3.45
C HIS A 92 -22.09 5.84 -2.67
N GLU A 93 -23.39 6.11 -2.57
CA GLU A 93 -23.92 7.22 -1.78
C GLU A 93 -23.56 7.09 -0.30
N TYR A 94 -23.76 5.90 0.30
CA TYR A 94 -23.32 5.61 1.67
C TYR A 94 -21.81 5.86 1.85
N TYR A 95 -20.99 5.42 0.88
CA TYR A 95 -19.54 5.64 0.92
C TYR A 95 -19.20 7.14 0.87
N LEU A 96 -19.86 7.92 0.01
CA LEU A 96 -19.66 9.37 -0.10
C LEU A 96 -20.09 10.07 1.19
N ARG A 97 -21.26 9.74 1.74
CA ARG A 97 -21.76 10.28 3.01
C ARG A 97 -20.78 10.03 4.14
N ARG A 98 -20.29 8.79 4.27
CA ARG A 98 -19.28 8.42 5.27
C ARG A 98 -17.94 9.14 5.04
N LYS A 99 -17.53 9.33 3.79
CA LYS A 99 -16.30 10.05 3.44
C LYS A 99 -16.41 11.54 3.76
N ALA A 100 -17.58 12.14 3.57
CA ALA A 100 -17.86 13.53 3.88
C ALA A 100 -17.97 13.80 5.40
N ALA A 101 -18.52 12.84 6.15
CA ALA A 101 -18.60 12.91 7.62
C ALA A 101 -17.23 12.78 8.32
N GLU A 102 -16.22 12.28 7.61
CA GLU A 102 -14.87 12.11 8.15
C GLU A 102 -13.97 13.29 7.75
N SER A 103 -13.28 13.88 8.73
CA SER A 103 -12.31 14.93 8.45
C SER A 103 -11.21 14.44 7.49
N ASP A 104 -10.73 15.35 6.65
CA ASP A 104 -9.67 15.04 5.69
C ASP A 104 -8.38 14.57 6.38
N ASP A 105 -8.08 15.09 7.57
CA ASP A 105 -6.89 14.72 8.34
C ASP A 105 -6.96 13.32 8.94
N THR A 106 -8.11 12.93 9.51
CA THR A 106 -8.31 11.56 10.03
C THR A 106 -8.24 10.54 8.89
N ARG A 107 -8.84 10.86 7.74
CA ARG A 107 -8.75 10.03 6.54
C ARG A 107 -7.32 9.88 6.07
N ARG A 108 -6.57 10.98 5.96
CA ARG A 108 -5.15 10.99 5.56
C ARG A 108 -4.28 10.23 6.55
N ALA A 109 -4.53 10.35 7.86
CA ALA A 109 -3.79 9.62 8.89
C ALA A 109 -4.02 8.10 8.79
N ARG A 110 -5.27 7.67 8.60
CA ARG A 110 -5.59 6.25 8.40
C ARG A 110 -4.96 5.68 7.14
N GLU A 111 -5.02 6.39 6.02
CA GLU A 111 -4.38 5.94 4.77
C GLU A 111 -2.86 5.86 4.93
N ARG A 112 -2.23 6.82 5.62
CA ARG A 112 -0.80 6.74 5.98
C ARG A 112 -0.48 5.50 6.82
N GLN A 113 -1.30 5.18 7.82
CA GLN A 113 -1.10 3.99 8.65
C GLN A 113 -1.28 2.69 7.86
N LYS A 114 -2.30 2.61 7.00
CA LYS A 114 -2.55 1.47 6.11
C LYS A 114 -1.40 1.27 5.13
N SER A 115 -0.92 2.36 4.56
CA SER A 115 0.26 2.41 3.71
C SER A 115 1.46 1.84 4.47
N ARG A 116 1.80 2.39 5.65
CA ARG A 116 2.88 1.90 6.51
C ARG A 116 2.79 0.40 6.80
N ARG A 117 1.61 -0.13 7.14
CA ARG A 117 1.40 -1.57 7.36
C ARG A 117 1.68 -2.40 6.09
N ARG A 118 1.28 -1.91 4.92
CA ARG A 118 1.58 -2.55 3.63
C ARG A 118 3.09 -2.63 3.38
N TYR A 119 3.80 -1.53 3.63
CA TYR A 119 5.26 -1.46 3.51
C TYR A 119 5.97 -2.42 4.48
N GLN A 120 5.54 -2.46 5.74
CA GLN A 120 6.11 -3.34 6.76
C GLN A 120 5.94 -4.82 6.45
N LYS A 121 4.79 -5.23 5.91
CA LYS A 121 4.52 -6.64 5.59
C LYS A 121 5.41 -7.19 4.48
N ASN A 122 5.82 -6.36 3.51
CA ASN A 122 6.69 -6.80 2.44
C ASN A 122 7.54 -5.65 1.88
N PRO A 123 8.66 -5.32 2.56
CA PRO A 123 9.55 -4.24 2.14
C PRO A 123 10.22 -4.52 0.78
N LYS A 124 10.62 -5.77 0.54
CA LYS A 124 11.30 -6.20 -0.70
C LYS A 124 10.42 -6.00 -1.94
N LYS A 125 9.15 -6.44 -1.88
CA LYS A 125 8.19 -6.30 -2.98
C LYS A 125 7.96 -4.85 -3.39
N HIS A 126 7.99 -3.92 -2.44
CA HIS A 126 7.88 -2.50 -2.78
C HIS A 126 9.13 -1.97 -3.48
N GLY A 127 10.32 -2.36 -3.01
CA GLY A 127 11.58 -2.02 -3.68
C GLY A 127 11.63 -2.54 -5.11
N GLU A 128 11.22 -3.80 -5.33
CA GLU A 128 11.11 -4.43 -6.65
C GLU A 128 10.11 -3.70 -7.55
N TYR A 129 8.92 -3.38 -7.03
CA TYR A 129 7.93 -2.58 -7.75
C TYR A 129 8.48 -1.21 -8.18
N GLN A 130 9.19 -0.50 -7.29
CA GLN A 130 9.79 0.78 -7.64
C GLN A 130 10.89 0.65 -8.71
N LYS A 131 11.72 -0.39 -8.63
CA LYS A 131 12.74 -0.66 -9.66
C LYS A 131 12.07 -0.87 -11.02
N GLU A 132 11.07 -1.73 -11.07
CA GLU A 132 10.34 -2.04 -12.31
C GLU A 132 9.57 -0.82 -12.84
N TRP A 133 8.95 -0.03 -11.95
CA TRP A 133 8.27 1.21 -12.33
C TRP A 133 9.23 2.22 -12.94
N ARG A 134 10.42 2.42 -12.37
CA ARG A 134 11.46 3.32 -12.91
C ARG A 134 11.96 2.85 -14.28
N LYS A 135 12.15 1.54 -14.45
CA LYS A 135 12.54 0.95 -15.74
C LYS A 135 11.47 1.20 -16.81
N ARG A 136 10.18 1.04 -16.47
CA ARG A 136 9.05 1.27 -17.38
C ARG A 136 8.71 2.75 -17.59
N ASN A 137 9.14 3.64 -16.69
CA ASN A 137 8.80 5.07 -16.72
C ASN A 137 10.06 5.93 -16.50
N PRO A 138 11.06 5.88 -17.39
CA PRO A 138 12.34 6.57 -17.20
C PRO A 138 12.18 8.08 -17.10
N GLU A 139 11.37 8.71 -17.94
CA GLU A 139 11.12 10.16 -17.91
C GLU A 139 10.45 10.61 -16.60
N LYS A 140 9.43 9.87 -16.14
CA LYS A 140 8.74 10.18 -14.88
C LYS A 140 9.64 9.94 -13.68
N ALA A 141 10.50 8.92 -13.73
CA ALA A 141 11.50 8.66 -12.70
C ALA A 141 12.52 9.79 -12.62
N HIS A 142 13.00 10.27 -13.76
CA HIS A 142 13.92 11.40 -13.83
C HIS A 142 13.27 12.67 -13.27
N ALA A 143 12.06 13.01 -13.72
CA ALA A 143 11.31 14.16 -13.20
C ALA A 143 11.05 14.07 -11.68
N TYR A 144 10.73 12.88 -11.16
CA TYR A 144 10.56 12.65 -9.73
C TYR A 144 11.86 12.88 -8.95
N LEU A 145 12.99 12.36 -9.44
CA LEU A 145 14.30 12.55 -8.81
C LEU A 145 14.69 14.02 -8.81
N SER A 146 14.56 14.73 -9.93
CA SER A 146 14.84 16.17 -10.04
C SER A 146 14.00 16.99 -9.05
N ARG A 147 12.71 16.67 -8.92
CA ARG A 147 11.83 17.32 -7.93
C ARG A 147 12.22 17.02 -6.48
N CYS A 148 12.62 15.77 -6.19
CA CYS A 148 13.09 15.41 -4.85
C CYS A 148 14.38 16.14 -4.48
N LEU A 149 15.30 16.29 -5.43
CA LEU A 149 16.56 17.04 -5.23
C LEU A 149 16.29 18.52 -4.95
N ILE A 150 15.38 19.14 -5.71
CA ILE A 150 14.97 20.54 -5.48
C ILE A 150 14.25 20.72 -4.13
N GLN A 151 13.40 19.77 -3.73
CA GLN A 151 12.77 19.83 -2.41
C GLN A 151 13.80 19.65 -1.28
N ARG A 152 14.78 18.78 -1.48
CA ARG A 152 15.84 18.55 -0.50
C ARG A 152 16.75 19.76 -0.38
N SER A 153 17.11 20.42 -1.49
CA SER A 153 17.89 21.66 -1.46
C SER A 153 17.13 22.79 -0.74
N ARG A 154 15.82 22.93 -1.00
CA ARG A 154 14.94 23.89 -0.31
C ARG A 154 14.79 23.59 1.19
N ALA A 155 14.64 22.31 1.57
CA ALA A 155 14.45 21.92 2.97
C ALA A 155 15.70 22.08 3.84
N ILE A 156 16.90 22.08 3.23
CA ILE A 156 18.17 22.38 3.92
C ILE A 156 18.43 23.90 3.95
N GLY A 157 17.52 24.74 3.42
CA GLY A 157 17.65 26.20 3.44
C GLY A 157 18.84 26.72 2.62
N LEU A 158 19.37 25.91 1.71
CA LEU A 158 20.61 26.21 1.02
C LEU A 158 20.36 27.13 -0.18
N GLN A 159 20.87 28.37 -0.06
CA GLN A 159 21.01 29.31 -1.16
C GLN A 159 21.71 28.64 -2.34
N SER A 160 21.24 28.95 -3.54
CA SER A 160 21.74 28.43 -4.82
C SER A 160 22.60 29.49 -5.50
N PHE A 161 23.79 29.13 -5.96
CA PHE A 161 24.55 29.94 -6.92
C PHE A 161 24.00 29.74 -8.34
N THR A 162 24.24 30.74 -9.18
CA THR A 162 23.86 30.80 -10.59
C THR A 162 24.87 30.07 -11.47
N THR A 163 24.46 29.73 -12.69
CA THR A 163 25.37 29.15 -13.69
C THR A 163 26.49 30.13 -14.07
N ALA A 164 26.22 31.44 -14.08
CA ALA A 164 27.22 32.47 -14.36
C ALA A 164 28.34 32.49 -13.30
N GLU A 165 27.98 32.41 -12.01
CA GLU A 165 28.96 32.31 -10.92
C GLU A 165 29.82 31.04 -11.03
N TRP A 166 29.23 29.92 -11.43
CA TRP A 166 29.98 28.70 -11.70
C TRP A 166 30.99 28.88 -12.85
N PHE A 167 30.58 29.45 -13.99
CA PHE A 167 31.51 29.67 -15.10
C PHE A 167 32.61 30.68 -14.75
N ALA A 168 32.29 31.74 -14.00
CA ALA A 168 33.27 32.69 -13.50
C ALA A 168 34.31 32.00 -12.59
N LEU A 169 33.86 31.10 -11.70
CA LEU A 169 34.74 30.29 -10.88
C LEU A 169 35.61 29.35 -11.72
N VAL A 170 35.06 28.67 -12.72
CA VAL A 170 35.85 27.81 -13.63
C VAL A 170 36.92 28.61 -14.37
N ASN A 171 36.58 29.82 -14.84
CA ASN A 171 37.52 30.70 -15.51
C ASN A 171 38.63 31.20 -14.58
N LEU A 172 38.31 31.48 -13.31
CA LEU A 172 39.31 31.85 -12.29
C LEU A 172 40.34 30.74 -12.08
N TYR A 173 39.94 29.48 -12.23
CA TYR A 173 40.83 28.31 -12.17
C TYR A 173 41.37 27.91 -13.55
N GLU A 174 41.21 28.74 -14.58
CA GLU A 174 41.67 28.49 -15.95
C GLU A 174 41.19 27.16 -16.54
N GLY A 175 40.01 26.67 -16.14
CA GLY A 175 39.51 25.36 -16.58
C GLY A 175 40.28 24.16 -16.01
N ARG A 176 41.08 24.37 -14.95
CA ARG A 176 41.87 23.34 -14.27
C ARG A 176 41.23 22.88 -12.99
N CYS A 177 41.50 21.63 -12.61
CA CYS A 177 41.08 21.10 -11.32
C CYS A 177 41.81 21.81 -10.16
N ALA A 178 41.05 22.28 -9.16
CA ALA A 178 41.56 22.95 -7.96
C ALA A 178 42.48 22.09 -7.06
N TYR A 179 42.55 20.78 -7.31
CA TYR A 179 43.37 19.82 -6.56
C TYR A 179 44.60 19.37 -7.33
N CYS A 180 44.42 18.77 -8.51
CA CYS A 180 45.52 18.20 -9.29
C CYS A 180 46.03 19.10 -10.43
N GLY A 181 45.35 20.22 -10.73
CA GLY A 181 45.74 21.16 -11.80
C GLY A 181 45.52 20.66 -13.23
N VAL A 182 44.99 19.44 -13.40
CA VAL A 182 44.70 18.87 -14.73
C VAL A 182 43.51 19.59 -15.38
N GLU A 183 43.66 19.94 -16.65
CA GLU A 183 42.57 20.45 -17.50
C GLU A 183 41.63 19.33 -17.91
N GLY A 184 40.33 19.64 -18.05
CA GLY A 184 39.34 18.71 -18.58
C GLY A 184 37.94 18.98 -18.04
N PRO A 185 37.02 18.01 -18.16
CA PRO A 185 35.67 18.14 -17.61
C PRO A 185 35.70 18.29 -16.08
N LEU A 186 35.23 19.44 -15.60
CA LEU A 186 35.16 19.79 -14.18
C LEU A 186 33.74 19.56 -13.63
N GLU A 187 33.70 19.01 -12.43
CA GLU A 187 32.49 18.84 -11.61
C GLU A 187 32.53 19.83 -10.44
N MET A 188 31.36 20.18 -9.93
CA MET A 188 31.23 20.99 -8.70
C MET A 188 31.54 20.11 -7.49
N ASP A 189 32.58 20.45 -6.74
CA ASP A 189 32.92 19.81 -5.47
C ASP A 189 32.77 20.80 -4.31
N HIS A 190 32.26 20.33 -3.17
CA HIS A 190 32.04 21.18 -1.99
C HIS A 190 33.29 21.21 -1.09
N ARG A 191 33.85 22.38 -0.76
CA ARG A 191 34.99 22.49 0.19
C ARG A 191 34.68 21.79 1.51
N VAL A 192 33.51 22.08 2.09
CA VAL A 192 32.90 21.29 3.17
C VAL A 192 31.75 20.48 2.59
N PRO A 193 31.79 19.14 2.62
CA PRO A 193 30.72 18.30 2.08
C PRO A 193 29.37 18.57 2.74
N LEU A 194 28.28 18.49 1.96
CA LEU A 194 26.91 18.65 2.46
C LEU A 194 26.60 17.71 3.64
N CYS A 195 27.13 16.49 3.62
CA CYS A 195 26.94 15.52 4.71
C CYS A 195 27.63 15.90 6.02
N ARG A 196 28.53 16.89 6.01
CA ARG A 196 29.22 17.47 7.17
C ARG A 196 28.75 18.89 7.48
N GLY A 197 27.58 19.29 6.94
CA GLY A 197 26.97 20.60 7.22
C GLY A 197 27.44 21.74 6.31
N GLY A 198 28.18 21.46 5.23
CA GLY A 198 28.56 22.51 4.28
C GLY A 198 27.37 23.11 3.53
N ALA A 199 27.46 24.40 3.20
CA ALA A 199 26.47 25.11 2.41
C ALA A 199 26.65 24.87 0.90
N ASN A 200 25.64 25.19 0.09
CA ASN A 200 25.70 25.09 -1.37
C ASN A 200 25.79 26.49 -1.99
N THR A 201 26.63 27.32 -1.40
CA THR A 201 26.99 28.66 -1.89
C THR A 201 28.22 28.57 -2.79
N ILE A 202 28.41 29.53 -3.68
CA ILE A 202 29.55 29.54 -4.60
C ILE A 202 30.89 29.50 -3.84
N ASP A 203 30.98 30.13 -2.67
CA ASP A 203 32.18 30.14 -1.82
C ASP A 203 32.59 28.75 -1.34
N ASN A 204 31.61 27.85 -1.15
CA ASN A 204 31.85 26.47 -0.75
C ASN A 204 32.05 25.54 -1.95
N ILE A 205 32.13 26.04 -3.19
CA ILE A 205 32.34 25.22 -4.40
C ILE A 205 33.76 25.38 -4.93
N LEU A 206 34.30 24.28 -5.46
CA LEU A 206 35.54 24.22 -6.22
C LEU A 206 35.34 23.44 -7.53
N PRO A 207 36.04 23.84 -8.62
CA PRO A 207 36.10 23.02 -9.82
C PRO A 207 37.04 21.84 -9.61
N ALA A 208 36.51 20.62 -9.66
CA ALA A 208 37.29 19.40 -9.47
C ALA A 208 37.10 18.41 -10.62
N CYS A 209 38.16 17.76 -11.07
CA CYS A 209 38.01 16.66 -12.03
C CYS A 209 37.30 15.48 -11.34
N ARG A 210 36.60 14.66 -12.13
CA ARG A 210 35.85 13.49 -11.63
C ARG A 210 36.69 12.54 -10.76
N HIS A 211 37.97 12.38 -11.06
CA HIS A 211 38.89 11.55 -10.29
C HIS A 211 39.10 12.10 -8.87
N CYS A 212 39.50 13.37 -8.76
CA CYS A 212 39.72 14.03 -7.47
C CYS A 212 38.43 14.12 -6.65
N ASN A 213 37.33 14.52 -7.28
CA ASN A 213 36.02 14.63 -6.64
C ASN A 213 35.60 13.30 -5.98
N ARG A 214 35.79 12.18 -6.70
CA ARG A 214 35.51 10.83 -6.17
C ARG A 214 36.44 10.40 -5.05
N ARG A 215 37.72 10.74 -5.11
CA ARG A 215 38.70 10.40 -4.06
C ARG A 215 38.46 11.19 -2.78
N LYS A 216 38.14 12.48 -2.90
CA LYS A 216 37.77 13.33 -1.76
C LYS A 216 36.54 12.79 -1.04
N HIS A 217 35.50 12.46 -1.80
CA HIS A 217 34.27 11.84 -1.29
C HIS A 217 33.62 12.66 -0.14
N ARG A 218 33.86 12.28 1.12
CA ARG A 218 33.30 12.94 2.33
C ARG A 218 34.33 13.73 3.13
N LYS A 219 35.56 13.86 2.62
CA LYS A 219 36.61 14.68 3.23
C LYS A 219 36.34 16.15 2.97
N THR A 220 36.74 17.02 3.89
CA THR A 220 36.83 18.47 3.63
C THR A 220 37.96 18.75 2.64
N GLU A 221 37.98 19.96 2.08
CA GLU A 221 39.08 20.44 1.25
C GLU A 221 40.42 20.25 1.95
N ASP A 222 40.54 20.72 3.20
CA ASP A 222 41.78 20.64 3.97
C ASP A 222 42.22 19.20 4.22
N GLU A 223 41.30 18.33 4.64
CA GLU A 223 41.57 16.90 4.84
C GLU A 223 42.05 16.22 3.54
N PHE A 224 41.49 16.62 2.40
CA PHE A 224 41.88 16.06 1.11
C PHE A 224 43.20 16.63 0.60
N ARG A 225 43.45 17.93 0.80
CA ARG A 225 44.74 18.55 0.46
C ARG A 225 45.88 17.95 1.29
N ALA A 226 45.68 17.75 2.59
CA ALA A 226 46.64 17.07 3.46
C ALA A 226 46.93 15.63 3.01
N LEU A 227 45.90 14.89 2.57
CA LEU A 227 46.08 13.55 1.99
C LEU A 227 46.95 13.60 0.72
N LEU A 228 46.65 14.52 -0.20
CA LEU A 228 47.43 14.67 -1.43
C LEU A 228 48.89 15.07 -1.15
N GLU A 229 49.11 15.91 -0.14
CA GLU A 229 50.45 16.29 0.31
C GLU A 229 51.22 15.10 0.89
N GLN A 230 50.57 14.27 1.72
CA GLN A 230 51.15 13.04 2.25
C GLN A 230 51.53 12.06 1.13
N GLU A 231 50.66 11.85 0.15
CA GLU A 231 50.92 10.97 -0.99
C GLU A 231 52.06 11.48 -1.88
N ARG A 232 52.15 12.81 -2.07
CA ARG A 232 53.28 13.43 -2.78
C ARG A 232 54.59 13.21 -2.06
N ALA A 233 54.62 13.34 -0.73
CA ALA A 233 55.80 13.07 0.08
C ALA A 233 56.22 11.59 0.04
N GLN A 234 55.26 10.67 -0.09
CA GLN A 234 55.50 9.23 -0.18
C GLN A 234 55.81 8.74 -1.61
N GLY A 235 55.77 9.62 -2.62
CA GLY A 235 56.00 9.24 -4.03
C GLY A 235 54.89 8.40 -4.65
N THR A 236 53.72 8.33 -4.03
CA THR A 236 52.55 7.55 -4.49
C THR A 236 51.52 8.39 -5.23
N ASP A 237 51.86 9.63 -5.61
CA ASP A 237 50.98 10.55 -6.35
C ASP A 237 50.67 9.97 -7.74
N VAL A 238 49.51 9.30 -7.85
CA VAL A 238 48.97 8.81 -9.12
C VAL A 238 48.48 10.01 -9.93
N ARG A 239 49.39 10.73 -10.59
CA ARG A 239 49.02 11.70 -11.61
C ARG A 239 48.47 10.93 -12.81
N VAL A 240 47.19 11.16 -13.12
CA VAL A 240 46.56 10.64 -14.34
C VAL A 240 47.33 11.19 -15.55
N GLY A 241 47.81 10.29 -16.40
CA GLY A 241 48.88 10.52 -17.37
C GLY A 241 48.69 11.69 -18.33
N ARG A 242 49.81 12.37 -18.62
CA ARG A 242 50.07 13.05 -19.88
C ARG A 242 50.82 12.06 -20.78
N GLU A 243 50.13 11.45 -21.74
CA GLU A 243 50.82 10.86 -22.90
C GLU A 243 51.08 11.98 -23.91
N GLY A 244 52.26 12.59 -23.82
CA GLY A 244 52.86 13.35 -24.89
C GLY A 244 53.84 12.46 -25.62
N ASN A 245 53.41 11.86 -26.74
CA ASN A 245 54.31 11.16 -27.65
C ASN A 245 55.05 12.23 -28.49
N ALA A 246 56.17 12.73 -27.96
CA ALA A 246 57.14 13.47 -28.75
C ALA A 246 57.92 12.45 -29.60
N GLY A 247 57.46 12.26 -30.84
CA GLY A 247 58.23 11.54 -31.86
C GLY A 247 59.50 12.31 -32.16
N THR A 248 60.59 11.89 -31.55
CA THR A 248 61.97 12.22 -31.94
C THR A 248 62.20 11.83 -33.39
N THR A 249 62.36 12.83 -34.24
CA THR A 249 63.11 12.75 -35.49
C THR A 249 64.54 12.31 -35.19
N SER A 250 65.02 11.26 -35.84
CA SER A 250 66.45 10.95 -35.92
C SER A 250 66.74 10.24 -37.23
N SER A 251 67.46 10.96 -38.07
CA SER A 251 68.32 10.53 -39.19
C SER A 251 67.66 10.03 -40.47
#